data_AF-A0A963B4T5-F1
#
_entry.id   AF-A0A963B4T5-F1
#
_cell.length_a   1.000
_cell.length_b   1.000
_cell.length_c   1.000
_cell.angle_alpha   90.00
_cell.angle_beta   90.00
_cell.angle_gamma   90.00
#
_symmetry.space_group_name_H-M   'P 1'
#
loop_
_entity.id
_entity.type
_entity.pdbx_description
1 polymer ?
#
loop_
_entity_poly.entity_id
_entity_poly.type
_entity_poly.pdbx_seq_one_letter_code
_entity_poly.pdbx_strand_id
1 'polypeptide(L)'
;NALRDWGHARDYVKMQWLMLLHEKPDDFVIVTGEQHSVRDFVDAAAGELGITLSWEGEGVGETGIVETNVNDTGPRPGSVIVRVDPRYFRPTEVETLLCDPTKAKTKLGWEPVITFRELVAEMAREDLALARKDVVIEKAGFRSFRYYE
;
A
#
# COMPACT_ATOMS: atom_id res chain seq x y z
N ASN A 1 -11.20 -10.65 2.70
CA ASN A 1 -9.91 -10.12 2.21
C ASN A 1 -10.12 -9.44 0.88
N ALA A 2 -10.23 -8.11 0.89
CA ALA A 2 -10.45 -7.32 -0.31
C ALA A 2 -9.24 -7.39 -1.26
N LEU A 3 -9.49 -7.54 -2.57
CA LEU A 3 -8.47 -7.54 -3.62
C LEU A 3 -8.49 -6.23 -4.39
N ARG A 4 -7.32 -5.66 -4.64
CA ARG A 4 -7.15 -4.37 -5.31
C ARG A 4 -6.00 -4.42 -6.30
N ASP A 5 -6.19 -3.70 -7.41
CA ASP A 5 -5.14 -3.35 -8.34
C ASP A 5 -4.54 -2.00 -7.90
N TRP A 6 -3.31 -2.01 -7.39
CA TRP A 6 -2.62 -0.82 -6.89
C TRP A 6 -1.50 -0.42 -7.85
N GLY A 7 -1.64 0.76 -8.45
CA GLY A 7 -0.60 1.38 -9.26
C GLY A 7 -0.08 2.67 -8.65
N HIS A 8 1.13 3.06 -9.06
CA HIS A 8 1.77 4.27 -8.56
C HIS A 8 1.21 5.52 -9.26
N ALA A 9 0.82 6.54 -8.48
CA ALA A 9 0.18 7.76 -8.99
C ALA A 9 1.01 8.48 -10.09
N ARG A 10 2.35 8.46 -9.96
CA ARG A 10 3.29 9.01 -10.97
C ARG A 10 3.09 8.42 -12.37
N ASP A 11 2.81 7.11 -12.47
CA ASP A 11 2.57 6.46 -13.76
C ASP A 11 1.20 6.83 -14.32
N TYR A 12 0.22 7.02 -13.44
CA TYR A 12 -1.16 7.32 -13.83
C TYR A 12 -1.29 8.77 -14.33
N VAL A 13 -0.61 9.73 -13.71
CA VAL A 13 -0.61 11.12 -14.21
C VAL A 13 0.12 11.26 -15.55
N LYS A 14 1.12 10.41 -15.83
CA LYS A 14 1.73 10.32 -17.16
C LYS A 14 0.72 9.86 -18.21
N MET A 15 -0.13 8.88 -17.88
CA MET A 15 -1.20 8.44 -18.76
C MET A 15 -2.23 9.54 -19.03
N GLN A 16 -2.62 10.29 -17.99
CA GLN A 16 -3.52 11.45 -18.14
C GLN A 16 -2.95 12.47 -19.13
N TRP A 17 -1.64 12.73 -19.08
CA TRP A 17 -0.97 13.59 -20.07
C TRP A 17 -0.95 12.97 -21.48
N LEU A 18 -0.64 11.67 -21.61
CA LEU A 18 -0.66 10.98 -22.91
C LEU A 18 -2.04 11.00 -23.59
N MET A 19 -3.12 10.90 -22.82
CA MET A 19 -4.48 10.99 -23.32
C MET A 19 -4.76 12.34 -24.00
N LEU A 20 -4.19 13.44 -23.50
CA LEU A 20 -4.35 14.78 -24.09
C LEU A 20 -3.59 14.96 -25.41
N LEU A 21 -2.58 14.11 -25.66
CA LEU A 21 -1.82 14.12 -26.91
C LEU A 21 -2.44 13.25 -27.99
N HIS A 22 -3.50 12.49 -27.67
CA HIS A 22 -4.17 11.64 -28.65
C HIS A 22 -4.98 12.48 -29.65
N GLU A 23 -4.89 12.18 -30.95
CA GLU A 23 -5.53 12.98 -32.01
C GLU A 23 -7.05 13.10 -31.87
N LYS A 24 -7.70 12.08 -31.30
CA LYS A 24 -9.15 12.05 -31.07
C LYS A 24 -9.43 11.76 -29.60
N PRO A 25 -10.39 12.44 -28.96
CA PRO A 25 -10.77 12.12 -27.59
C PRO A 25 -11.29 10.68 -27.52
N ASP A 26 -10.86 9.95 -26.49
CA ASP A 26 -11.24 8.56 -26.26
C ASP A 26 -11.07 8.22 -24.77
N ASP A 27 -11.76 7.19 -24.30
CA ASP A 27 -11.75 6.76 -22.90
C ASP A 27 -10.83 5.56 -22.71
N PHE A 28 -10.03 5.57 -21.64
CA PHE A 28 -9.04 4.52 -21.37
C PHE A 28 -9.17 3.99 -19.94
N VAL A 29 -9.06 2.67 -19.81
CA VAL A 29 -8.82 2.00 -18.53
C VAL A 29 -7.33 2.11 -18.21
N ILE A 30 -7.02 2.51 -16.97
CA ILE A 30 -5.65 2.71 -16.49
C ILE A 30 -5.51 1.90 -15.20
N VAL A 31 -4.91 0.72 -15.30
CA VAL A 31 -4.69 -0.23 -14.20
C VAL A 31 -3.38 -0.98 -14.43
N THR A 32 -2.85 -1.65 -13.40
CA THR A 32 -1.64 -2.46 -13.54
C THR A 32 -1.91 -3.83 -14.16
N GLY A 33 -3.10 -4.38 -13.94
CA GLY A 33 -3.49 -5.74 -14.30
C GLY A 33 -3.13 -6.78 -13.23
N GLU A 34 -2.49 -6.38 -12.13
CA GLU A 34 -2.10 -7.25 -11.01
C GLU A 34 -2.93 -6.93 -9.78
N GLN A 35 -3.46 -7.98 -9.11
CA GLN A 35 -4.25 -7.83 -7.89
C GLN A 35 -3.48 -8.31 -6.67
N HIS A 36 -3.55 -7.54 -5.61
CA HIS A 36 -3.05 -7.87 -4.29
C HIS A 36 -4.15 -7.71 -3.24
N SER A 37 -4.09 -8.52 -2.19
CA SER A 37 -4.97 -8.37 -1.05
C SER A 37 -4.46 -7.32 -0.07
N VAL A 38 -5.34 -6.84 0.80
CA VAL A 38 -4.93 -5.99 1.94
C VAL A 38 -3.87 -6.68 2.81
N ARG A 39 -3.93 -8.00 2.94
CA ARG A 39 -2.92 -8.79 3.65
C ARG A 39 -1.56 -8.69 2.97
N ASP A 40 -1.52 -8.88 1.65
CA ASP A 40 -0.26 -8.79 0.88
C ASP A 40 0.39 -7.41 1.04
N PHE A 41 -0.43 -6.35 1.13
CA PHE A 41 0.06 -5.00 1.39
C PHE A 41 0.69 -4.87 2.78
N VAL A 42 0.00 -5.38 3.81
CA VAL A 42 0.52 -5.39 5.19
C VAL A 42 1.82 -6.18 5.28
N ASP A 43 1.88 -7.36 4.66
CA ASP A 43 3.07 -8.21 4.65
C ASP A 43 4.23 -7.55 3.90
N ALA A 44 3.97 -6.91 2.75
CA ALA A 44 4.99 -6.17 1.99
C ALA A 44 5.54 -4.98 2.78
N ALA A 45 4.67 -4.21 3.45
CA ALA A 45 5.08 -3.07 4.28
C ALA A 45 5.87 -3.51 5.51
N ALA A 46 5.41 -4.56 6.21
CA ALA A 46 6.12 -5.14 7.34
C ALA A 46 7.50 -5.68 6.91
N GLY A 47 7.56 -6.37 5.78
CA GLY A 47 8.79 -6.90 5.21
C GLY A 47 9.82 -5.81 4.89
N GLU A 48 9.40 -4.68 4.33
CA GLU A 48 10.28 -3.53 4.10
C GLU A 48 10.85 -2.97 5.42
N LEU A 49 10.08 -3.04 6.50
CA LEU A 49 10.52 -2.67 7.84
C LEU A 49 11.29 -3.78 8.56
N GLY A 50 11.61 -4.90 7.91
CA GLY A 50 12.36 -6.01 8.50
C GLY A 50 11.54 -6.86 9.49
N ILE A 51 10.22 -6.83 9.36
CA ILE A 51 9.27 -7.56 10.21
C ILE A 51 8.60 -8.65 9.37
N THR A 52 8.66 -9.89 9.83
CA THR A 52 7.88 -11.00 9.27
C THR A 52 6.66 -11.24 10.14
N LEU A 53 5.49 -11.37 9.52
CA LEU A 53 4.23 -11.63 10.21
C LEU A 53 3.77 -13.08 10.03
N SER A 54 3.25 -13.65 11.11
CA SER A 54 2.38 -14.81 11.09
C SER A 54 0.94 -14.38 11.31
N TRP A 55 0.00 -15.06 10.66
CA TRP A 55 -1.42 -14.76 10.76
C TRP A 55 -2.15 -15.90 11.47
N GLU A 56 -2.91 -15.56 12.50
CA GLU A 56 -3.70 -16.51 13.28
C GLU A 56 -5.15 -16.04 13.42
N GLY A 57 -6.08 -16.99 13.41
CA GLY A 57 -7.52 -16.73 13.47
C GLY A 57 -8.16 -16.55 12.09
N GLU A 58 -9.45 -16.26 12.08
CA GLU A 58 -10.24 -16.08 10.85
C GLU A 58 -11.23 -14.92 10.99
N GLY A 59 -11.51 -14.23 9.87
CA GLY A 59 -12.48 -13.14 9.82
C GLY A 59 -12.14 -12.00 10.78
N VAL A 60 -13.08 -11.64 11.66
CA VAL A 60 -12.87 -10.58 12.67
C VAL A 60 -11.89 -11.02 13.78
N GLY A 61 -11.76 -12.33 14.01
CA GLY A 61 -10.81 -12.87 14.98
C GLY A 61 -9.39 -12.97 14.46
N GLU A 62 -9.14 -12.59 13.20
CA GLU A 62 -7.82 -12.65 12.60
C GLU A 62 -6.88 -11.59 13.18
N THR A 63 -5.64 -12.01 13.46
CA THR A 63 -4.58 -11.16 13.99
C THR A 63 -3.26 -11.40 13.27
N GLY A 64 -2.50 -10.33 13.08
CA GLY A 64 -1.13 -10.37 12.57
C GLY A 64 -0.14 -10.27 13.74
N ILE A 65 0.65 -11.32 13.92
CA ILE A 65 1.62 -11.50 15.00
C ILE A 65 3.02 -11.37 14.41
N VAL A 66 3.90 -10.65 15.08
CA VAL A 66 5.31 -10.59 14.69
C VAL A 66 5.96 -11.95 14.91
N GLU A 67 6.36 -12.61 13.83
CA GLU A 67 7.12 -13.83 13.89
C GLU A 67 8.60 -13.51 14.12
N THR A 68 9.16 -12.61 13.30
CA THR A 68 10.54 -12.14 13.45
C THR A 68 10.63 -10.64 13.23
N ASN A 69 11.59 -10.00 13.89
CA ASN A 69 11.98 -8.62 13.63
C ASN A 69 13.50 -8.57 13.66
N VAL A 70 14.13 -8.17 12.54
CA VAL A 70 15.59 -8.12 12.43
C VAL A 70 16.20 -6.84 13.01
N ASN A 71 15.36 -5.86 13.38
CA ASN A 71 15.81 -4.61 13.96
C ASN A 71 15.86 -4.70 15.49
N ASP A 72 16.82 -3.99 16.09
CA ASP A 72 16.92 -3.83 17.55
C ASP A 72 15.79 -2.97 18.16
N THR A 73 14.99 -2.34 17.29
CA THR A 73 13.89 -1.44 17.65
C THR A 73 12.56 -1.92 17.09
N GLY A 74 11.47 -1.56 17.75
CA GLY A 74 10.11 -1.88 17.29
C GLY A 74 9.49 -3.07 18.03
N PRO A 75 8.47 -3.71 17.44
CA PRO A 75 7.74 -4.80 18.09
C PRO A 75 8.60 -6.07 18.20
N ARG A 76 8.46 -6.81 19.29
CA ARG A 76 9.20 -8.06 19.53
C ARG A 76 8.44 -9.25 18.92
N PRO A 77 9.13 -10.35 18.59
CA PRO A 77 8.47 -11.63 18.28
C PRO A 77 7.39 -11.99 19.30
N GLY A 78 6.22 -12.42 18.82
CA GLY A 78 5.01 -12.69 19.59
C GLY A 78 4.09 -11.49 19.82
N SER A 79 4.49 -10.27 19.40
CA SER A 79 3.63 -9.09 19.53
C SER A 79 2.53 -9.08 18.47
N VAL A 80 1.27 -8.89 18.87
CA VAL A 80 0.17 -8.65 17.93
C VAL A 80 0.22 -7.20 17.48
N ILE A 81 0.46 -6.95 16.19
CA ILE A 81 0.51 -5.60 15.62
C ILE A 81 -0.63 -5.30 14.63
N VAL A 82 -1.36 -6.31 14.16
CA VAL A 82 -2.55 -6.13 13.32
C VAL A 82 -3.76 -6.84 13.95
N ARG A 83 -4.91 -6.17 13.93
CA ARG A 83 -6.23 -6.73 14.29
C ARG A 83 -7.29 -6.22 13.32
N VAL A 84 -8.33 -7.02 13.14
CA VAL A 84 -9.49 -6.64 12.32
C VAL A 84 -10.55 -5.97 13.19
N ASP A 85 -10.99 -4.78 12.79
CA ASP A 85 -12.07 -4.06 13.45
C ASP A 85 -13.29 -3.96 12.50
N PRO A 86 -14.45 -4.54 12.86
CA PRO A 86 -15.66 -4.52 12.03
C PRO A 86 -16.15 -3.12 11.66
N ARG A 87 -15.77 -2.07 12.39
CA ARG A 87 -16.15 -0.69 12.10
C ARG A 87 -15.63 -0.20 10.75
N TYR A 88 -14.56 -0.79 10.22
CA TYR A 88 -14.02 -0.45 8.90
C TYR A 88 -14.65 -1.25 7.76
N PHE A 89 -15.56 -2.19 8.04
CA PHE A 89 -16.26 -2.93 7.00
C PHE A 89 -17.31 -2.05 6.32
N ARG A 90 -17.35 -2.10 5.00
CA ARG A 90 -18.32 -1.34 4.20
C ARG A 90 -19.59 -2.17 4.01
N PRO A 91 -20.79 -1.58 4.18
CA PRO A 91 -22.06 -2.28 3.90
C PRO A 91 -22.16 -2.79 2.45
N THR A 92 -21.49 -2.10 1.51
CA THR A 92 -21.34 -2.52 0.12
C THR A 92 -19.85 -2.60 -0.19
N GLU A 93 -19.28 -3.77 0.02
CA GLU A 93 -17.87 -4.04 -0.30
C GLU A 93 -17.74 -4.42 -1.78
N VAL A 94 -16.68 -3.93 -2.43
CA VAL A 94 -16.30 -4.41 -3.76
C VAL A 94 -15.21 -5.43 -3.56
N GLU A 95 -15.51 -6.70 -3.76
CA GLU A 95 -14.58 -7.79 -3.41
C GLU A 95 -13.36 -7.83 -4.35
N THR A 96 -13.57 -7.57 -5.64
CA THR A 96 -12.53 -7.60 -6.67
C THR A 96 -12.76 -6.55 -7.74
N LEU A 97 -11.66 -5.93 -8.19
CA LEU A 97 -11.63 -5.00 -9.32
C LEU A 97 -10.48 -5.43 -10.23
N LEU A 98 -10.80 -6.12 -11.33
CA LEU A 98 -9.84 -6.47 -12.36
C LEU A 98 -10.30 -5.83 -13.66
N CYS A 99 -9.40 -5.09 -14.31
CA CYS A 99 -9.69 -4.43 -15.58
C CYS A 99 -8.57 -4.69 -16.58
N ASP A 100 -8.86 -4.49 -17.87
CA ASP A 100 -7.93 -4.76 -18.97
C ASP A 100 -7.34 -3.43 -19.53
N PRO A 101 -6.03 -3.18 -19.37
CA PRO A 101 -5.36 -1.99 -19.89
C PRO A 101 -4.89 -2.12 -21.36
N THR A 102 -5.23 -3.20 -22.08
CA THR A 102 -4.75 -3.49 -23.46
C THR A 102 -4.96 -2.32 -24.42
N LYS A 103 -6.07 -1.58 -24.30
CA LYS A 103 -6.36 -0.40 -25.14
C LYS A 103 -5.32 0.72 -24.92
N ALA A 104 -4.97 1.02 -23.67
CA ALA A 104 -3.99 2.04 -23.32
C ALA A 104 -2.59 1.69 -23.86
N LYS A 105 -2.18 0.43 -23.67
CA LYS A 105 -0.92 -0.09 -24.20
C LYS A 105 -0.85 0.00 -25.73
N THR A 106 -1.90 -0.46 -26.42
CA THR A 106 -1.90 -0.54 -27.89
C THR A 106 -1.94 0.84 -28.55
N LYS A 107 -2.77 1.77 -28.04
CA LYS A 107 -2.96 3.09 -28.66
C LYS A 107 -1.97 4.15 -28.19
N LEU A 108 -1.54 4.09 -26.94
CA LEU A 108 -0.74 5.14 -26.29
C LEU A 108 0.64 4.66 -25.84
N GLY A 109 0.95 3.36 -26.01
CA GLY A 109 2.23 2.79 -25.56
C GLY A 109 2.43 2.86 -24.05
N TRP A 110 1.35 3.04 -23.29
CA TRP A 110 1.42 3.21 -21.84
C TRP A 110 1.40 1.85 -21.14
N GLU A 111 2.29 1.70 -20.16
CA GLU A 111 2.36 0.59 -19.22
C GLU A 111 2.79 1.14 -17.86
N PRO A 112 2.34 0.54 -16.73
CA PRO A 112 2.89 0.85 -15.42
C PRO A 112 4.38 0.49 -15.40
N VAL A 113 5.20 1.36 -14.79
CA VAL A 113 6.65 1.15 -14.68
C VAL A 113 7.01 0.77 -13.25
N ILE A 114 6.34 1.37 -12.26
CA ILE A 114 6.59 1.14 -10.85
C ILE A 114 5.75 -0.06 -10.39
N THR A 115 6.42 -1.06 -9.84
CA THR A 115 5.78 -2.29 -9.35
C THR A 115 5.08 -2.09 -8.01
N PHE A 116 4.19 -3.01 -7.66
CA PHE A 116 3.54 -3.05 -6.34
C PHE A 116 4.55 -3.00 -5.18
N ARG A 117 5.64 -3.79 -5.27
CA ARG A 117 6.66 -3.84 -4.21
C ARG A 117 7.43 -2.52 -4.09
N GLU A 118 7.75 -1.88 -5.21
CA GLU A 118 8.43 -0.58 -5.19
C GLU A 118 7.53 0.51 -4.61
N LEU A 119 6.25 0.51 -4.97
CA LEU A 119 5.24 1.40 -4.38
C LEU A 119 5.19 1.26 -2.86
N VAL A 120 5.01 0.03 -2.36
CA VAL A 120 4.92 -0.22 -0.91
C VAL A 120 6.24 0.14 -0.21
N ALA A 121 7.38 -0.18 -0.83
CA ALA A 121 8.68 0.14 -0.27
C ALA A 121 8.93 1.65 -0.18
N GLU A 122 8.57 2.42 -1.21
CA GLU A 122 8.65 3.89 -1.20
C GLU A 122 7.80 4.46 -0.06
N MET A 123 6.53 4.05 0.04
CA MET A 123 5.62 4.52 1.09
C MET A 123 6.15 4.20 2.49
N ALA A 124 6.54 2.95 2.74
CA ALA A 124 7.02 2.53 4.07
C ALA A 124 8.30 3.26 4.50
N ARG A 125 9.23 3.51 3.55
CA ARG A 125 10.47 4.25 3.84
C ARG A 125 10.20 5.71 4.18
N GLU A 126 9.32 6.38 3.43
CA GLU A 126 8.97 7.77 3.68
C GLU A 126 8.24 7.94 5.02
N ASP A 127 7.28 7.07 5.33
CA ASP A 127 6.58 7.08 6.63
C ASP A 127 7.55 6.82 7.79
N LEU A 128 8.50 5.88 7.63
CA LEU A 128 9.54 5.65 8.63
C LEU A 128 10.44 6.89 8.81
N ALA A 129 10.79 7.58 7.73
CA ALA A 129 11.60 8.79 7.78
C ALA A 129 10.85 9.93 8.50
N LEU A 130 9.54 10.07 8.27
CA LEU A 130 8.69 11.03 8.98
C LEU A 130 8.61 10.68 10.47
N ALA A 131 8.33 9.43 10.82
CA ALA A 131 8.27 8.97 12.21
C ALA A 131 9.61 9.20 12.96
N ARG A 132 10.75 9.00 12.29
CA ARG A 132 12.08 9.29 12.86
C ARG A 132 12.29 10.78 13.14
N LYS A 133 11.81 11.67 12.25
CA LYS A 133 11.89 13.13 12.47
C LYS A 133 11.10 13.52 13.72
N ASP A 134 9.91 12.97 13.90
CA ASP A 134 9.07 13.25 15.07
C ASP A 134 9.76 12.84 16.37
N VAL A 135 10.39 11.66 16.39
CA VAL A 135 11.18 11.19 17.55
C VAL A 135 12.35 12.13 17.87
N VAL A 136 13.01 12.69 16.86
CA VAL A 136 14.11 13.66 17.05
C VAL A 136 13.59 14.96 17.66
N ILE A 137 12.46 15.47 17.17
CA ILE A 137 11.81 16.69 17.67
C ILE A 137 11.40 16.51 19.15
N GLU A 138 10.78 15.38 19.48
CA GLU A 138 10.40 15.03 20.86
C GLU A 138 11.63 14.95 21.77
N LYS A 139 12.72 14.29 21.33
CA LYS A 139 13.98 14.19 22.10
C LYS A 139 14.67 15.54 22.32
N ALA A 140 14.48 16.48 21.40
CA ALA A 140 15.00 17.84 21.52
C ALA A 140 14.12 18.74 22.42
N GLY A 141 13.05 18.21 23.02
CA GLY A 141 12.17 18.94 23.94
C GLY A 141 11.06 19.75 23.25
N PHE A 142 10.87 19.56 21.94
CA PHE A 142 9.81 20.22 21.18
C PHE A 142 8.59 19.30 21.06
N ARG A 143 7.40 19.90 20.95
CA ARG A 143 6.15 19.17 20.79
C ARG A 143 5.99 18.75 19.33
N SER A 144 6.01 17.45 19.05
CA SER A 144 5.45 16.90 17.81
C SER A 144 3.92 16.89 17.93
N PHE A 145 3.22 17.36 16.91
CA PHE A 145 1.78 17.12 16.81
C PHE A 145 1.61 15.81 16.08
N ARG A 146 1.41 14.72 16.85
CA ARG A 146 0.97 13.44 16.27
C ARG A 146 -0.45 13.65 15.76
N TYR A 147 -0.59 13.93 14.47
CA TYR A 147 -1.89 13.83 13.82
C TYR A 147 -2.23 12.34 13.88
N TYR A 148 -3.22 11.99 14.68
CA TYR A 148 -3.76 10.64 14.70
C TYR A 148 -4.40 10.41 13.33
N GLU A 149 -3.65 9.80 12.40
CA GLU A 149 -4.16 9.25 11.15
C GLU A 149 -4.96 7.96 11.40
#